data_AF-S4HX35-F1
#
_entry.id   AF-S4HX35-F1
#
_cell.length_a   1.000
_cell.length_b   1.000
_cell.length_c   1.000
_cell.angle_alpha   90.00
_cell.angle_beta   90.00
_cell.angle_gamma   90.00
#
_symmetry.space_group_name_H-M   'P 1'
#
loop_
_entity.id
_entity.type
_entity.pdbx_description
1 polymer ?
#
loop_
_entity_poly.entity_id
_entity_poly.type
_entity_poly.pdbx_seq_one_letter_code
_entity_poly.pdbx_strand_id
1 'polypeptide(L)'
;GRGGTNFVAIENARRGRESGYEFLDSWGLTTVESLIDIAQCDEILREPRDSAQMQVFASGGVRTPLDVVRSLRLGASAAGVAGEFLHTLISGGEDALVEQIESWKAQIRVIMALLGCKNIEDLRENSRILIEAKSCAL
;
A
#
# COMPACT_ATOMS: atom_id res chain seq x y z
N GLY A 1 2.57 1.29 -6.02
CA GLY A 1 2.26 2.52 -6.77
C GLY A 1 3.01 3.71 -6.21
N ARG A 2 2.69 4.90 -6.73
CA ARG A 2 3.15 6.21 -6.25
C ARG A 2 2.51 6.52 -4.88
N GLY A 3 3.19 7.35 -4.10
CA GLY A 3 2.71 7.81 -2.79
C GLY A 3 3.64 7.44 -1.63
N GLY A 4 4.68 6.66 -1.87
CA GLY A 4 5.79 6.40 -0.93
C GLY A 4 7.09 7.02 -1.42
N THR A 5 8.18 6.24 -1.41
CA THR A 5 9.47 6.61 -1.99
C THR A 5 9.30 7.02 -3.45
N ASN A 6 9.73 8.24 -3.79
CA ASN A 6 9.64 8.79 -5.13
C ASN A 6 10.99 8.66 -5.84
N PHE A 7 11.13 7.64 -6.70
CA PHE A 7 12.36 7.42 -7.46
C PHE A 7 12.63 8.48 -8.51
N VAL A 8 11.58 9.13 -9.07
CA VAL A 8 11.78 10.26 -9.97
C VAL A 8 12.47 11.40 -9.22
N ALA A 9 11.96 11.76 -8.04
CA ALA A 9 12.56 12.80 -7.21
C ALA A 9 14.00 12.44 -6.76
N ILE A 10 14.24 11.18 -6.37
CA ILE A 10 15.59 10.71 -6.00
C ILE A 10 16.56 10.88 -7.17
N GLU A 11 16.18 10.43 -8.35
CA GLU A 11 17.05 10.48 -9.53
C GLU A 11 17.17 11.91 -10.10
N ASN A 12 16.18 12.77 -9.91
CA ASN A 12 16.28 14.21 -10.16
C ASN A 12 17.32 14.85 -9.24
N ALA A 13 17.25 14.56 -7.94
CA ALA A 13 18.22 15.05 -6.96
C ALA A 13 19.66 14.57 -7.24
N ARG A 14 19.83 13.32 -7.72
CA ARG A 14 21.15 12.79 -8.12
C ARG A 14 21.74 13.51 -9.34
N ARG A 15 20.91 14.04 -10.24
CA ARG A 15 21.36 14.77 -11.45
C ARG A 15 21.76 16.22 -11.17
N GLY A 16 21.31 16.81 -10.07
CA GLY A 16 21.60 18.21 -9.70
C GLY A 16 20.54 19.21 -10.17
N ARG A 17 20.85 20.51 -10.11
CA ARG A 17 19.90 21.64 -10.26
C ARG A 17 19.19 21.78 -11.62
N GLU A 18 19.54 20.98 -12.62
CA GLU A 18 19.02 21.09 -14.00
C GLU A 18 18.52 19.74 -14.52
N SER A 19 17.83 18.93 -13.69
CA SER A 19 17.32 17.65 -14.20
C SER A 19 16.26 17.88 -15.29
N GLY A 20 15.43 18.92 -15.18
CA GLY A 20 14.40 19.27 -16.16
C GLY A 20 13.26 18.26 -16.26
N TYR A 21 13.21 17.30 -15.32
CA TYR A 21 12.23 16.21 -15.27
C TYR A 21 11.30 16.33 -14.05
N GLU A 22 11.20 17.51 -13.42
CA GLU A 22 10.33 17.76 -12.27
C GLU A 22 8.85 17.57 -12.63
N PHE A 23 8.49 17.75 -13.91
CA PHE A 23 7.14 17.47 -14.40
C PHE A 23 6.73 15.99 -14.28
N LEU A 24 7.68 15.09 -14.03
CA LEU A 24 7.43 13.67 -13.78
C LEU A 24 7.33 13.32 -12.29
N ASP A 25 7.47 14.28 -11.36
CA ASP A 25 7.47 13.98 -9.92
C ASP A 25 6.16 13.33 -9.46
N SER A 26 5.05 13.61 -10.14
CA SER A 26 3.73 12.99 -9.89
C SER A 26 3.40 11.84 -10.85
N TRP A 27 4.35 11.35 -11.64
CA TRP A 27 4.12 10.31 -12.63
C TRP A 27 3.75 8.95 -12.00
N GLY A 28 2.75 8.29 -12.61
CA GLY A 28 2.30 6.96 -12.24
C GLY A 28 1.11 6.93 -11.28
N LEU A 29 0.43 5.78 -11.28
CA LEU A 29 -0.73 5.51 -10.43
C LEU A 29 -0.33 5.45 -8.96
N THR A 30 -1.13 6.04 -8.08
CA THR A 30 -1.08 5.79 -6.65
C THR A 30 -1.33 4.31 -6.35
N THR A 31 -0.90 3.83 -5.18
CA THR A 31 -1.15 2.44 -4.79
C THR A 31 -2.64 2.08 -4.76
N VAL A 32 -3.52 3.01 -4.37
CA VAL A 32 -4.98 2.81 -4.40
C VAL A 32 -5.49 2.74 -5.84
N GLU A 33 -5.08 3.66 -6.71
CA GLU A 33 -5.45 3.62 -8.13
C GLU A 33 -4.97 2.32 -8.79
N SER A 34 -3.75 1.88 -8.53
CA SER A 34 -3.24 0.59 -9.04
C SER A 34 -4.09 -0.60 -8.58
N LEU A 35 -4.51 -0.63 -7.31
CA LEU A 35 -5.35 -1.72 -6.81
C LEU A 35 -6.75 -1.71 -7.44
N ILE A 36 -7.35 -0.53 -7.62
CA ILE A 36 -8.65 -0.40 -8.29
C ILE A 36 -8.55 -0.80 -9.76
N ASP A 37 -7.50 -0.37 -10.45
CA ASP A 37 -7.24 -0.69 -11.87
C ASP A 37 -7.08 -2.19 -12.06
N ILE A 38 -6.25 -2.85 -11.23
CA ILE A 38 -6.09 -4.31 -11.22
C ILE A 38 -7.42 -5.02 -10.91
N ALA A 39 -8.23 -4.49 -9.99
CA ALA A 39 -9.53 -5.06 -9.64
C ALA A 39 -10.57 -4.98 -10.77
N GLN A 40 -10.32 -4.17 -11.81
CA GLN A 40 -11.16 -4.07 -13.01
C GLN A 40 -10.66 -4.96 -14.17
N CYS A 41 -9.45 -5.52 -14.05
CA CYS A 41 -8.87 -6.38 -15.06
C CYS A 41 -9.36 -7.83 -14.91
N ASP A 42 -10.42 -8.19 -15.64
CA ASP A 42 -11.00 -9.54 -15.67
C ASP A 42 -9.95 -10.63 -15.98
N GLU A 43 -8.95 -10.36 -16.83
CA GLU A 43 -7.87 -11.31 -17.16
C GLU A 43 -6.96 -11.64 -15.95
N ILE A 44 -6.78 -10.69 -15.03
CA ILE A 44 -5.97 -10.88 -13.82
C ILE A 44 -6.78 -11.63 -12.75
N LEU A 45 -8.10 -11.45 -12.74
CA LEU A 45 -9.00 -11.99 -11.73
C LEU A 45 -9.65 -13.33 -12.10
N ARG A 46 -9.78 -13.64 -13.39
CA ARG A 46 -10.41 -14.86 -13.93
C ARG A 46 -9.38 -15.87 -14.43
N GLU A 47 -8.46 -16.25 -13.55
CA GLU A 47 -7.84 -17.55 -13.69
C GLU A 47 -8.92 -18.64 -13.48
N PRO A 48 -8.97 -19.73 -14.28
CA PRO A 48 -9.94 -20.82 -14.11
C PRO A 48 -10.06 -21.24 -12.64
N ARG A 49 -11.26 -21.67 -12.21
CA ARG A 49 -11.52 -22.13 -10.83
C ARG A 49 -10.56 -23.23 -10.31
N ASP A 50 -9.76 -23.83 -11.19
CA ASP A 50 -8.78 -24.87 -10.92
C ASP A 50 -7.32 -24.38 -10.91
N SER A 51 -7.03 -23.10 -11.21
CA SER A 51 -5.71 -22.48 -11.04
C SER A 51 -5.70 -21.52 -9.84
N ALA A 52 -4.56 -21.44 -9.16
CA ALA A 52 -4.40 -20.57 -8.00
C ALA A 52 -4.64 -19.10 -8.42
N GLN A 53 -5.55 -18.43 -7.72
CA GLN A 53 -5.83 -17.01 -7.94
C GLN A 53 -4.54 -16.19 -7.84
N MET A 54 -4.32 -15.31 -8.82
CA MET A 54 -3.16 -14.41 -8.87
C MET A 54 -3.05 -13.61 -7.58
N GLN A 55 -1.87 -13.65 -6.95
CA GLN A 55 -1.61 -12.93 -5.71
C GLN A 55 -1.17 -11.51 -6.01
N VAL A 56 -1.89 -10.53 -5.51
CA VAL A 56 -1.58 -9.10 -5.69
C VAL A 56 -0.99 -8.54 -4.41
N PHE A 57 0.22 -7.99 -4.46
CA PHE A 57 0.83 -7.33 -3.30
C PHE A 57 0.80 -5.82 -3.46
N ALA A 58 0.17 -5.13 -2.51
CA ALA A 58 0.15 -3.68 -2.47
C ALA A 58 1.45 -3.15 -1.87
N SER A 59 2.12 -2.21 -2.53
CA SER A 59 3.28 -1.54 -1.95
C SER A 59 3.40 -0.12 -2.50
N GLY A 60 4.20 0.69 -1.81
CA GLY A 60 4.39 2.11 -2.12
C GLY A 60 3.49 3.00 -1.27
N GLY A 61 4.07 3.64 -0.26
CA GLY A 61 3.37 4.63 0.56
C GLY A 61 2.57 4.08 1.72
N VAL A 62 2.72 2.80 2.07
CA VAL A 62 2.16 2.20 3.29
C VAL A 62 2.92 2.74 4.50
N ARG A 63 2.25 3.51 5.36
CA ARG A 63 2.87 4.19 6.52
C ARG A 63 2.21 3.83 7.84
N THR A 64 1.01 3.26 7.79
CA THR A 64 0.23 2.93 8.98
C THR A 64 -0.42 1.55 8.87
N PRO A 65 -0.79 0.93 9.99
CA PRO A 65 -1.63 -0.26 10.03
C PRO A 65 -2.94 -0.13 9.25
N LEU A 66 -3.53 1.07 9.23
CA LEU A 66 -4.76 1.33 8.49
C LEU A 66 -4.55 1.26 6.97
N ASP A 67 -3.38 1.65 6.48
CA ASP A 67 -3.03 1.51 5.05
C ASP A 67 -2.90 0.05 4.64
N VAL A 68 -2.39 -0.81 5.54
CA VAL A 68 -2.37 -2.26 5.34
C VAL A 68 -3.79 -2.79 5.22
N VAL A 69 -4.67 -2.47 6.18
CA VAL A 69 -6.08 -2.92 6.16
C VAL A 69 -6.81 -2.41 4.91
N ARG A 70 -6.61 -1.15 4.51
CA ARG A 70 -7.16 -0.59 3.26
C ARG A 70 -6.68 -1.37 2.03
N SER A 71 -5.40 -1.70 1.96
CA SER A 71 -4.83 -2.46 0.85
C SER A 71 -5.44 -3.86 0.77
N LEU A 72 -5.56 -4.55 1.91
CA LEU A 72 -6.18 -5.89 1.99
C LEU A 72 -7.66 -5.85 1.59
N ARG A 73 -8.37 -4.80 2.02
CA ARG A 73 -9.76 -4.55 1.66
C ARG A 73 -9.96 -4.34 0.16
N LEU A 74 -9.00 -3.67 -0.48
CA LEU A 74 -8.99 -3.40 -1.92
C LEU A 74 -8.56 -4.61 -2.77
N GLY A 75 -8.38 -5.79 -2.15
CA GLY A 75 -8.10 -7.03 -2.87
C GLY A 75 -6.63 -7.45 -2.86
N ALA A 76 -5.73 -6.67 -2.24
CA ALA A 76 -4.36 -7.13 -2.06
C ALA A 76 -4.30 -8.35 -1.13
N SER A 77 -3.43 -9.29 -1.43
CA SER A 77 -3.11 -10.45 -0.59
C SER A 77 -2.16 -10.08 0.55
N ALA A 78 -1.30 -9.09 0.34
CA ALA A 78 -0.40 -8.56 1.35
C ALA A 78 -0.05 -7.10 1.06
N ALA A 79 0.43 -6.39 2.09
CA ALA A 79 0.96 -5.03 1.97
C ALA A 79 2.46 -5.00 2.29
N GLY A 80 3.26 -4.42 1.40
CA GLY A 80 4.70 -4.23 1.54
C GLY A 80 5.05 -2.84 2.07
N VAL A 81 5.96 -2.79 3.04
CA VAL A 81 6.44 -1.58 3.71
C VAL A 81 7.96 -1.52 3.55
N ALA A 82 8.49 -0.37 3.14
CA ALA A 82 9.93 -0.18 2.94
C ALA A 82 10.45 1.06 3.68
N GLY A 83 10.18 2.27 3.15
CA GLY A 83 10.75 3.52 3.69
C GLY A 83 10.45 3.76 5.17
N GLU A 84 9.24 3.42 5.63
CA GLU A 84 8.83 3.55 7.04
C GLU A 84 9.70 2.68 7.97
N PHE A 85 9.79 1.38 7.67
CA PHE A 85 10.60 0.45 8.45
C PHE A 85 12.10 0.75 8.37
N LEU A 86 12.58 1.18 7.20
CA LEU A 86 13.97 1.63 7.05
C LEU A 86 14.27 2.85 7.93
N HIS A 87 13.36 3.81 8.01
CA HIS A 87 13.53 4.99 8.85
C HIS A 87 13.59 4.63 10.33
N THR A 88 12.70 3.76 10.81
CA THR A 88 12.72 3.24 12.18
C THR A 88 14.02 2.51 12.48
N LEU A 89 14.46 1.62 11.58
CA LEU A 89 15.70 0.87 11.73
C LEU A 89 16.92 1.78 11.85
N ILE A 90 17.03 2.80 10.99
CA ILE A 90 18.14 3.75 11.03
C ILE A 90 18.13 4.59 12.30
N SER A 91 16.95 4.97 12.79
CA SER A 91 16.81 5.90 13.92
C SER A 91 16.88 5.21 15.30
N GLY A 92 16.37 3.98 15.39
CA GLY A 92 16.18 3.26 16.66
C GLY A 92 16.76 1.84 16.69
N GLY A 93 17.36 1.36 15.60
CA GLY A 93 17.93 0.02 15.52
C GLY A 93 16.91 -1.10 15.34
N GLU A 94 17.39 -2.34 15.45
CA GLU A 94 16.59 -3.55 15.22
C GLU A 94 15.47 -3.70 16.24
N ASP A 95 15.75 -3.46 17.53
CA ASP A 95 14.76 -3.58 18.61
C ASP A 95 13.55 -2.67 18.38
N ALA A 96 13.80 -1.41 17.98
CA ALA A 96 12.73 -0.45 17.66
C ALA A 96 11.91 -0.89 16.44
N LEU A 97 12.55 -1.48 15.42
CA LEU A 97 11.84 -2.01 14.26
C LEU A 97 10.96 -3.20 14.64
N VAL A 98 11.47 -4.13 15.45
CA VAL A 98 10.72 -5.29 15.95
C VAL A 98 9.51 -4.82 16.75
N GLU A 99 9.69 -3.86 17.65
CA GLU A 99 8.61 -3.26 18.44
C GLU A 99 7.54 -2.62 17.53
N GLN A 100 7.95 -1.86 16.51
CA GLN A 100 7.03 -1.25 15.55
C GLN A 100 6.21 -2.32 14.82
N ILE A 101 6.84 -3.38 14.31
CA ILE A 101 6.17 -4.46 13.57
C ILE A 101 5.17 -5.21 14.47
N GLU A 102 5.54 -5.54 15.70
CA GLU A 102 4.63 -6.21 16.63
C GLU A 102 3.46 -5.32 17.05
N SER A 103 3.71 -4.02 17.25
CA SER A 103 2.67 -3.02 17.47
C SER A 103 1.70 -2.93 16.29
N TRP A 104 2.21 -2.92 15.06
CA TRP A 104 1.38 -2.92 13.85
C TRP A 104 0.50 -4.17 13.76
N LYS A 105 1.06 -5.36 14.04
CA LYS A 105 0.28 -6.62 14.06
C LYS A 105 -0.86 -6.55 15.08
N ALA A 106 -0.64 -5.96 16.25
CA ALA A 106 -1.69 -5.75 17.25
C ALA A 106 -2.75 -4.74 16.78
N GLN A 107 -2.32 -3.60 16.24
CA GLN A 107 -3.23 -2.55 15.75
C GLN A 107 -4.08 -3.01 14.57
N ILE A 108 -3.53 -3.80 13.64
CA ILE A 108 -4.30 -4.42 12.55
C ILE A 108 -5.44 -5.27 13.12
N ARG A 109 -5.17 -6.12 14.12
CA ARG A 109 -6.22 -6.93 14.77
C ARG A 109 -7.30 -6.08 15.44
N VAL A 110 -6.92 -4.95 16.06
CA VAL A 110 -7.87 -4.00 16.63
C VAL A 110 -8.75 -3.37 15.54
N ILE A 111 -8.16 -2.91 14.44
CA ILE A 111 -8.91 -2.34 13.31
C ILE A 111 -9.87 -3.39 12.73
N MET A 112 -9.41 -4.63 12.54
CA MET A 112 -10.24 -5.74 12.09
C MET A 112 -11.44 -5.97 13.01
N ALA A 113 -11.22 -5.97 14.33
CA ALA A 113 -12.28 -6.12 15.32
C ALA A 113 -13.28 -4.95 15.29
N LEU A 114 -12.81 -3.71 15.11
CA LEU A 114 -13.68 -2.52 14.98
C LEU A 114 -14.54 -2.58 13.71
N LEU A 115 -14.02 -3.15 12.63
CA LEU A 115 -14.75 -3.40 11.39
C LEU A 115 -15.65 -4.66 11.48
N GLY A 116 -15.60 -5.38 12.61
CA GLY A 116 -16.38 -6.59 12.83
C GLY A 116 -15.94 -7.79 12.01
N CYS A 117 -14.74 -7.77 11.40
CA CYS A 117 -14.29 -8.84 10.52
C CYS A 117 -13.27 -9.78 11.16
N LYS A 118 -13.49 -11.09 11.01
CA LYS A 118 -12.71 -12.15 11.69
C LYS A 118 -11.52 -12.66 10.89
N ASN A 119 -11.53 -12.45 9.58
CA ASN A 119 -10.48 -12.84 8.66
C ASN A 119 -10.44 -11.85 7.47
N ILE A 120 -9.53 -12.08 6.52
CA ILE A 120 -9.31 -11.18 5.39
C ILE A 120 -10.43 -11.30 4.34
N GLU A 121 -11.04 -12.48 4.21
CA GLU A 121 -12.21 -12.71 3.36
C GLU A 121 -13.39 -11.84 3.82
N ASP A 122 -13.69 -11.87 5.12
CA ASP A 122 -14.73 -11.08 5.77
C ASP A 122 -14.44 -9.58 5.65
N LEU A 123 -13.17 -9.16 5.75
CA LEU A 123 -12.78 -7.78 5.47
C LEU A 123 -13.21 -7.36 4.06
N ARG A 124 -12.93 -8.19 3.05
CA ARG A 124 -13.19 -7.90 1.63
C ARG A 124 -14.68 -7.85 1.31
N GLU A 125 -15.49 -8.68 1.94
CA GLU A 125 -16.92 -8.81 1.64
C GLU A 125 -17.79 -7.86 2.48
N ASN A 126 -17.49 -7.71 3.78
CA ASN A 126 -18.44 -7.17 4.76
C ASN A 126 -18.03 -5.82 5.37
N SER A 127 -16.86 -5.26 5.00
CA SER A 127 -16.46 -3.94 5.49
C SER A 127 -16.64 -2.84 4.45
N ARG A 128 -16.99 -1.63 4.93
CA ARG A 128 -16.97 -0.39 4.16
C ARG A 128 -15.89 0.52 4.73
N ILE A 129 -14.78 0.65 4.01
CA ILE A 129 -13.76 1.65 4.33
C ILE A 129 -14.01 2.84 3.40
N LEU A 130 -14.23 4.03 3.99
CA LEU A 130 -14.32 5.26 3.21
C LEU A 130 -12.94 5.59 2.64
N ILE A 131 -12.86 5.63 1.31
CA ILE A 131 -11.71 6.16 0.59
C ILE A 131 -12.11 7.57 0.20
N GLU A 132 -11.66 8.56 0.96
CA GLU A 132 -11.75 9.95 0.53
C GLU A 132 -10.76 10.17 -0.61
N ALA A 133 -11.28 10.19 -1.84
CA ALA A 133 -10.53 10.72 -2.95
C ALA A 133 -10.42 12.24 -2.76
N LYS A 134 -9.23 12.75 -2.44
CA LYS A 134 -8.93 14.15 -2.76
C LYS A 134 -8.93 14.25 -4.27
N SER A 135 -9.84 15.04 -4.85
CA SER A 135 -9.89 15.24 -6.30
C SER A 135 -8.49 15.61 -6.78
N CYS A 136 -7.92 14.80 -7.66
CA CYS A 136 -6.78 15.23 -8.44
C CYS A 136 -7.34 16.32 -9.36
N ALA A 137 -7.08 17.58 -9.04
CA ALA A 137 -7.32 18.66 -9.99
C ALA A 137 -6.39 18.40 -11.17
N LEU A 138 -6.98 18.01 -12.29
CA LEU A 138 -6.33 17.99 -13.60
C LEU A 138 -6.04 19.42 -14.05
#